data_AF-A0A067DIE3-F1
#
_entry.id   AF-A0A067DIE3-F1
#
_cell.length_a   1.000
_cell.length_b   1.000
_cell.length_c   1.000
_cell.angle_alpha   90.00
_cell.angle_beta   90.00
_cell.angle_gamma   90.00
#
_symmetry.space_group_name_H-M   'P 1'
#
loop_
_entity.id
_entity.type
_entity.pdbx_description
1 polymer ?
#
loop_
_entity_poly.entity_id
_entity_poly.type
_entity_poly.pdbx_seq_one_letter_code
_entity_poly.pdbx_strand_id
1 'polypeptide(L)'
;MLRALAVGLVVSSLLISVSVVDGDNNFPRCNCDDDASSWSIESILETQKVSDFLIAVAYFSIPVELLYFISCSNVPFKWVLIQFIAFIVLCGLTHLLNGWTYGPHSFQLMLSLTVFKILTALVSCATSITLITLIPLLLKVKVREFMLKKKAWDLGREVGIIMKQKEAGVHVRMLTQEIRKSLDRHTILYTTLVELSNTLGLQNCAVWMPNEIKTEMNLTHQLNGRNYSDMCSSIPITDQDVVRIKGSDGVNILGPDSELAAASSGESVESGPVAAIRMPMLRVSNFKGGTPELVSACYAILVLVLPNEQFRTWSNQELEIVKVVADQVLVALSHAAVLEESQHMREKLEEQNRALQQAQKDALMASQARNAFQKVMSNGMRRPMHSILGLLSIMQDVNLNSDQRMIVETMMKSSNVLSTLISDVMDNSPKDSGRFPLEIRSFRLHAMIKEAACLARCLSIYRGFGFSIEVDRSLPDHVMGDERRVFQVILHMVGSLLNCNSRRGTVLFRVVSENGSQDRNDKKWATW
;
A
#
# COMPACT_ATOMS: atom_id res chain seq x y z
N MET A 1 -3.84 -63.87 -25.99
CA MET A 1 -4.48 -65.12 -26.49
C MET A 1 -4.48 -65.25 -28.02
N LEU A 2 -4.56 -64.17 -28.83
CA LEU A 2 -4.53 -64.28 -30.30
C LEU A 2 -3.21 -64.79 -30.93
N ARG A 3 -2.05 -64.56 -30.32
CA ARG A 3 -0.74 -65.00 -30.88
C ARG A 3 -0.49 -66.52 -30.77
N ALA A 4 -1.11 -67.21 -29.81
CA ALA A 4 -0.94 -68.65 -29.63
C ALA A 4 -1.76 -69.46 -30.66
N LEU A 5 -2.91 -68.93 -31.08
CA LEU A 5 -3.79 -69.54 -32.09
C LEU A 5 -3.16 -69.52 -33.50
N ALA A 6 -2.43 -68.45 -33.85
CA ALA A 6 -1.80 -68.33 -35.16
C ALA A 6 -0.64 -69.33 -35.37
N VAL A 7 0.14 -69.62 -34.32
CA VAL A 7 1.25 -70.59 -34.40
C VAL A 7 0.73 -72.03 -34.48
N GLY A 8 -0.35 -72.35 -33.77
CA GLY A 8 -1.00 -73.67 -33.85
C GLY A 8 -1.62 -73.97 -35.22
N LEU A 9 -2.16 -72.95 -35.90
CA LEU A 9 -2.77 -73.10 -37.23
C LEU A 9 -1.74 -73.31 -38.36
N VAL A 10 -0.54 -72.72 -38.25
CA VAL A 10 0.53 -72.89 -39.25
C VAL A 10 1.18 -74.28 -39.15
N VAL A 11 1.38 -74.80 -37.94
CA VAL A 11 1.93 -76.16 -37.73
C VAL A 11 0.93 -77.23 -38.19
N SER A 12 -0.38 -77.01 -38.00
CA SER A 12 -1.41 -77.94 -38.48
C SER A 12 -1.60 -77.94 -40.00
N SER A 13 -1.26 -76.85 -40.69
CA SER A 13 -1.44 -76.73 -42.14
C SER A 13 -0.29 -77.39 -42.94
N LEU A 14 0.92 -77.44 -42.39
CA LEU A 14 2.06 -78.13 -43.02
C LEU A 14 1.98 -79.67 -42.99
N LEU A 15 1.14 -80.25 -42.13
CA LEU A 15 0.94 -81.70 -42.05
C LEU A 15 -0.13 -82.22 -43.03
N ILE A 16 -0.91 -81.35 -43.68
CA ILE A 16 -2.08 -81.73 -44.49
C ILE A 16 -1.81 -81.63 -46.00
N SER A 17 -0.77 -80.92 -46.45
CA SER A 17 -0.49 -80.68 -47.88
C SER A 17 0.30 -81.77 -48.62
N VAL A 18 0.58 -82.92 -48.00
CA VAL A 18 1.09 -84.11 -48.72
C VAL A 18 -0.09 -85.03 -49.03
N SER A 19 -0.92 -84.65 -50.00
CA SER A 19 -1.83 -85.60 -50.65
C SER A 19 -2.32 -85.09 -52.02
N VAL A 20 -2.09 -85.95 -53.03
CA VAL A 20 -2.74 -86.00 -54.35
C VAL A 20 -2.27 -84.98 -55.39
N VAL A 21 -1.48 -85.45 -56.38
CA VAL A 21 -1.89 -85.57 -57.80
C VAL A 21 -1.00 -86.65 -58.44
N ASP A 22 -1.58 -87.77 -58.88
CA ASP A 22 -1.09 -88.41 -60.10
C ASP A 22 -2.21 -89.19 -60.80
N GLY A 23 -2.28 -89.07 -62.12
CA GLY A 23 -3.34 -89.59 -62.97
C GLY A 23 -2.83 -90.62 -63.98
N ASP A 24 -3.26 -91.87 -63.77
CA ASP A 24 -3.50 -93.00 -64.67
C ASP A 24 -2.61 -93.32 -65.91
N ASN A 25 -1.93 -94.47 -65.76
CA ASN A 25 -1.92 -95.69 -66.61
C ASN A 25 -1.30 -95.74 -68.02
N ASN A 26 -0.26 -96.60 -68.22
CA ASN A 26 -0.45 -97.96 -68.79
C ASN A 26 0.82 -98.85 -68.87
N PHE A 27 0.72 -100.06 -68.27
CA PHE A 27 1.27 -101.40 -68.62
C PHE A 27 2.78 -101.78 -68.38
N PRO A 28 3.11 -103.07 -68.08
CA PRO A 28 3.61 -103.48 -66.75
C PRO A 28 4.76 -104.54 -66.72
N ARG A 29 5.18 -104.89 -65.47
CA ARG A 29 6.05 -105.98 -64.94
C ARG A 29 7.39 -105.46 -64.41
N CYS A 30 7.88 -105.80 -63.21
CA CYS A 30 7.46 -106.77 -62.18
C CYS A 30 7.77 -106.19 -60.79
N ASN A 31 6.89 -106.45 -59.84
CA ASN A 31 6.89 -105.99 -58.45
C ASN A 31 7.62 -107.02 -57.54
N CYS A 32 8.43 -106.53 -56.60
CA CYS A 32 8.73 -107.20 -55.33
C CYS A 32 8.61 -106.14 -54.24
N ASP A 33 7.47 -106.19 -53.57
CA ASP A 33 6.98 -105.32 -52.51
C ASP A 33 7.91 -105.24 -51.28
N ASP A 34 7.97 -104.06 -50.67
CA ASP A 34 7.47 -103.89 -49.30
C ASP A 34 6.94 -102.44 -49.16
N ASP A 35 5.72 -102.25 -49.66
CA ASP A 35 4.90 -101.05 -49.46
C ASP A 35 4.27 -101.06 -48.06
N ALA A 36 4.95 -100.44 -47.08
CA ALA A 36 4.31 -99.93 -45.86
C ALA A 36 5.13 -98.85 -45.11
N SER A 37 6.03 -98.14 -45.79
CA SER A 37 6.63 -96.92 -45.25
C SER A 37 6.61 -95.85 -46.32
N SER A 38 5.94 -94.74 -46.06
CA SER A 38 5.85 -93.53 -46.90
C SER A 38 7.20 -92.82 -47.14
N TRP A 39 8.32 -93.48 -46.88
CA TRP A 39 9.67 -92.92 -46.87
C TRP A 39 10.61 -93.81 -47.67
N SER A 40 10.77 -93.53 -48.96
CA SER A 40 11.91 -94.01 -49.74
C SER A 40 13.14 -93.13 -49.47
N ILE A 41 14.36 -93.66 -49.66
CA ILE A 41 15.61 -92.86 -49.48
C ILE A 41 15.56 -91.59 -50.35
N GLU A 42 15.04 -91.70 -51.57
CA GLU A 42 14.88 -90.56 -52.47
C GLU A 42 13.89 -89.53 -51.90
N SER A 43 12.74 -89.98 -51.40
CA SER A 43 11.74 -89.10 -50.77
C SER A 43 12.28 -88.40 -49.52
N ILE A 44 13.11 -89.08 -48.72
CA ILE A 44 13.81 -88.48 -47.57
C ILE A 44 14.76 -87.37 -48.03
N LEU A 45 15.59 -87.63 -49.05
CA LEU A 45 16.56 -86.64 -49.55
C LEU A 45 15.87 -85.44 -50.21
N GLU A 46 14.80 -85.66 -50.97
CA GLU A 46 13.98 -84.57 -51.53
C GLU A 46 13.33 -83.74 -50.42
N THR A 47 12.79 -84.37 -49.38
CA THR A 47 12.20 -83.67 -48.24
C THR A 47 13.25 -82.86 -47.47
N GLN A 48 14.46 -83.41 -47.29
CA GLN A 48 15.58 -82.68 -46.67
C GLN A 48 16.02 -81.49 -47.52
N LYS A 49 16.10 -81.64 -48.84
CA LYS A 49 16.43 -80.56 -49.76
C LYS A 49 15.41 -79.43 -49.72
N VAL A 50 14.11 -79.75 -49.71
CA VAL A 50 13.03 -78.75 -49.57
C VAL A 50 13.12 -78.05 -48.21
N SER A 51 13.41 -78.79 -47.13
CA SER A 51 13.58 -78.22 -45.79
C SER A 51 14.76 -77.26 -45.71
N ASP A 52 15.94 -77.65 -46.21
CA ASP A 52 17.13 -76.79 -46.27
C ASP A 52 16.87 -75.51 -47.07
N PHE A 53 16.13 -75.61 -48.18
CA PHE A 53 15.73 -74.44 -48.97
C PHE A 53 14.78 -73.51 -48.20
N LEU A 54 13.75 -74.04 -47.53
CA LEU A 54 12.82 -73.25 -46.74
C LEU A 54 13.52 -72.56 -45.55
N ILE A 55 14.44 -73.26 -44.88
CA ILE A 55 15.27 -72.69 -43.81
C ILE A 55 16.13 -71.54 -44.36
N ALA A 56 16.76 -71.74 -45.52
CA ALA A 56 17.55 -70.69 -46.16
C ALA A 56 16.70 -69.45 -46.48
N VAL A 57 15.50 -69.62 -47.07
CA VAL A 57 14.58 -68.50 -47.37
C VAL A 57 14.22 -67.73 -46.10
N ALA A 58 13.88 -68.44 -45.02
CA ALA A 58 13.60 -67.79 -43.73
C ALA A 58 14.82 -67.01 -43.20
N TYR A 59 16.03 -67.58 -43.35
CA TYR A 59 17.27 -66.97 -42.88
C TYR A 59 17.74 -65.79 -43.74
N PHE A 60 17.23 -65.61 -44.97
CA PHE A 60 17.42 -64.36 -45.72
C PHE A 60 16.32 -63.32 -45.45
N SER A 61 15.11 -63.76 -45.10
CA SER A 61 13.98 -62.86 -44.81
C SER A 61 14.12 -62.14 -43.47
N ILE A 62 14.47 -62.84 -42.39
CA ILE A 62 14.61 -62.24 -41.04
C ILE A 62 15.65 -61.11 -41.00
N PRO A 63 16.84 -61.25 -41.60
CA PRO A 63 17.83 -60.18 -41.64
C PRO A 63 17.36 -58.92 -42.37
N VAL A 64 16.53 -59.05 -43.42
CA VAL A 64 15.97 -57.89 -44.14
C VAL A 64 15.05 -57.08 -43.23
N GLU A 65 14.19 -57.75 -42.47
CA GLU A 65 13.32 -57.10 -41.48
C GLU A 65 14.13 -56.43 -40.36
N LEU A 66 15.16 -57.11 -39.85
CA LEU A 66 16.05 -56.55 -38.83
C LEU A 66 16.84 -55.34 -39.35
N LEU A 67 17.31 -55.36 -40.60
CA LEU A 67 18.02 -54.25 -41.23
C LEU A 67 17.10 -53.03 -41.42
N TYR A 68 15.84 -53.26 -41.81
CA TYR A 68 14.81 -52.22 -41.88
C TYR A 68 14.57 -51.60 -40.49
N PHE A 69 14.43 -52.43 -39.44
CA PHE A 69 14.26 -51.96 -38.06
C PHE A 69 15.43 -51.10 -37.57
N ILE A 70 16.68 -51.48 -37.86
CA ILE A 70 17.89 -50.69 -37.53
C ILE A 70 17.88 -49.33 -38.23
N SER A 71 17.41 -49.29 -39.47
CA SER A 71 17.39 -48.08 -40.29
C SER A 71 16.34 -47.09 -39.79
N CYS A 72 15.19 -47.57 -39.31
CA CYS A 72 14.11 -46.73 -38.80
C CYS A 72 14.24 -46.38 -37.31
N SER A 73 15.08 -47.07 -36.54
CA SER A 73 15.14 -46.90 -35.07
C SER A 73 16.52 -46.49 -34.57
N ASN A 74 16.56 -45.57 -33.59
CA ASN A 74 17.78 -45.18 -32.91
C ASN A 74 18.07 -46.10 -31.71
N VAL A 75 18.26 -47.39 -32.00
CA VAL A 75 18.53 -48.40 -30.96
C VAL A 75 19.99 -48.34 -30.49
N PRO A 76 20.25 -48.49 -29.17
CA PRO A 76 21.61 -48.59 -28.66
C PRO A 76 22.27 -49.90 -29.16
N PHE A 77 23.58 -49.85 -29.42
CA PHE A 77 24.40 -51.01 -29.82
C PHE A 77 24.09 -51.62 -31.20
N LYS A 78 23.86 -50.79 -32.22
CA LYS A 78 23.60 -51.20 -33.62
C LYS A 78 24.58 -52.25 -34.17
N TRP A 79 25.85 -52.18 -33.79
CA TRP A 79 26.89 -53.13 -34.19
C TRP A 79 26.61 -54.58 -33.80
N VAL A 80 25.99 -54.83 -32.63
CA VAL A 80 25.65 -56.19 -32.20
C VAL A 80 24.53 -56.75 -33.07
N LEU A 81 23.53 -55.93 -33.41
CA LEU A 81 22.44 -56.38 -34.27
C LEU A 81 22.90 -56.66 -35.71
N ILE A 82 23.86 -55.88 -36.22
CA ILE A 82 24.56 -56.17 -37.49
C ILE A 82 25.31 -57.51 -37.41
N GLN A 83 25.97 -57.80 -36.28
CA GLN A 83 26.66 -59.07 -36.07
C GLN A 83 25.69 -60.27 -36.06
N PHE A 84 24.50 -60.11 -35.48
CA PHE A 84 23.42 -61.11 -35.53
C PHE A 84 22.87 -61.31 -36.95
N ILE A 85 22.66 -60.23 -37.71
CA ILE A 85 22.27 -60.29 -39.12
C ILE A 85 23.31 -61.09 -39.91
N ALA A 86 24.60 -60.77 -39.75
CA ALA A 86 25.69 -61.48 -40.42
C ALA A 86 25.72 -62.98 -40.06
N PHE A 87 25.52 -63.33 -38.79
CA PHE A 87 25.42 -64.71 -38.33
C PHE A 87 24.27 -65.47 -39.00
N ILE A 88 23.06 -64.89 -39.01
CA ILE A 88 21.86 -65.52 -39.59
C ILE A 88 22.03 -65.72 -41.10
N VAL A 89 22.54 -64.71 -41.82
CA VAL A 89 22.80 -64.79 -43.27
C VAL A 89 23.83 -65.88 -43.61
N LEU A 90 24.95 -65.94 -42.88
CA LEU A 90 25.97 -66.95 -43.10
C LEU A 90 25.45 -68.37 -42.82
N CYS A 91 24.64 -68.53 -41.76
CA CYS A 91 23.96 -69.79 -41.50
C CYS A 91 22.97 -70.16 -42.61
N GLY A 92 22.23 -69.18 -43.14
CA GLY A 92 21.29 -69.37 -44.26
C GLY A 92 22.00 -69.81 -45.54
N LEU A 93 23.18 -69.22 -45.83
CA LEU A 93 24.03 -69.64 -46.93
C LEU A 93 24.50 -71.09 -46.79
N THR A 94 24.80 -71.57 -45.58
CA THR A 94 25.18 -72.97 -45.38
C THR A 94 24.04 -73.95 -45.67
N HIS A 95 22.79 -73.61 -45.32
CA HIS A 95 21.61 -74.42 -45.66
C HIS A 95 21.30 -74.38 -47.16
N LEU A 96 21.40 -73.20 -47.79
CA LEU A 96 21.20 -73.06 -49.23
C LEU A 96 22.20 -73.91 -50.02
N LEU A 97 23.47 -73.87 -49.63
CA LEU A 97 24.52 -74.65 -50.27
C LEU A 97 24.38 -76.16 -50.00
N ASN A 98 23.97 -76.57 -48.79
CA ASN A 98 23.65 -77.97 -48.49
C ASN A 98 22.52 -78.50 -49.39
N GLY A 99 21.50 -77.69 -49.68
CA GLY A 99 20.43 -78.03 -50.63
C GLY A 99 20.92 -78.38 -52.04
N TRP A 100 22.08 -77.83 -52.45
CA TRP A 100 22.71 -78.13 -53.74
C TRP A 100 23.68 -79.32 -53.68
N THR A 101 24.07 -79.76 -52.48
CA THR A 101 24.92 -80.94 -52.25
C THR A 101 24.13 -82.24 -52.13
N TYR A 102 22.91 -82.33 -52.65
CA TYR A 102 22.18 -83.61 -52.78
C TYR A 102 22.38 -84.28 -54.16
N GLY A 103 22.94 -83.57 -55.16
CA GLY A 103 23.29 -84.11 -56.51
C GLY A 103 24.80 -84.27 -56.72
N PRO A 104 25.33 -84.56 -57.93
CA PRO A 104 26.77 -84.71 -58.16
C PRO A 104 27.57 -83.45 -57.78
N HIS A 105 28.53 -83.58 -56.85
CA HIS A 105 29.22 -82.41 -56.29
C HIS A 105 30.42 -81.98 -57.14
N SER A 106 30.49 -80.68 -57.44
CA SER A 106 31.72 -80.06 -57.94
C SER A 106 32.65 -79.70 -56.78
N PHE A 107 33.96 -79.73 -57.01
CA PHE A 107 34.97 -79.31 -56.02
C PHE A 107 34.72 -77.87 -55.52
N GLN A 108 34.28 -76.98 -56.40
CA GLN A 108 33.97 -75.58 -56.06
C GLN A 108 32.81 -75.47 -55.06
N LEU A 109 31.78 -76.31 -55.17
CA LEU A 109 30.64 -76.32 -54.25
C LEU A 109 31.07 -76.80 -52.85
N MET A 110 31.86 -77.87 -52.76
CA MET A 110 32.40 -78.38 -51.49
C MET A 110 33.35 -77.38 -50.82
N LEU A 111 34.18 -76.68 -51.59
CA LEU A 111 35.07 -75.63 -51.08
C LEU A 111 34.26 -74.44 -50.54
N SER A 112 33.28 -73.96 -51.32
CA SER A 112 32.38 -72.86 -50.90
C SER A 112 31.66 -73.19 -49.60
N LEU A 113 31.06 -74.38 -49.51
CA LEU A 113 30.38 -74.83 -48.29
C LEU A 113 31.31 -74.88 -47.07
N THR A 114 32.54 -75.35 -47.26
CA THR A 114 33.54 -75.42 -46.17
C THR A 114 33.94 -74.02 -45.69
N VAL A 115 34.16 -73.08 -46.62
CA VAL A 115 34.48 -71.69 -46.30
C VAL A 115 33.33 -71.03 -45.53
N PHE A 116 32.09 -71.16 -46.00
CA PHE A 116 30.93 -70.59 -45.30
C PHE A 116 30.69 -71.22 -43.94
N LYS A 117 30.94 -72.52 -43.74
CA LYS A 117 30.89 -73.18 -42.43
C LYS A 117 31.91 -72.60 -41.45
N ILE A 118 33.15 -72.39 -41.89
CA ILE A 118 34.21 -71.78 -41.06
C ILE A 118 33.83 -70.33 -40.70
N LEU A 119 33.38 -69.54 -41.67
CA LEU A 119 32.95 -68.15 -41.44
C LEU A 119 31.77 -68.08 -40.48
N THR A 120 30.79 -68.97 -40.62
CA THR A 120 29.64 -69.06 -39.71
C THR A 120 30.08 -69.37 -38.28
N ALA A 121 31.02 -70.31 -38.11
CA ALA A 121 31.57 -70.66 -36.79
C ALA A 121 32.31 -69.48 -36.15
N LEU A 122 33.13 -68.75 -36.92
CA LEU A 122 33.85 -67.57 -36.44
C LEU A 122 32.90 -66.46 -36.00
N VAL A 123 31.92 -66.12 -36.83
CA VAL A 123 30.94 -65.07 -36.51
C VAL A 123 30.07 -65.48 -35.31
N SER A 124 29.69 -66.76 -35.20
CA SER A 124 28.92 -67.29 -34.06
C SER A 124 29.69 -67.20 -32.73
N CYS A 125 30.98 -67.53 -32.74
CA CYS A 125 31.82 -67.39 -31.56
C CYS A 125 31.94 -65.92 -31.15
N ALA A 126 32.15 -65.04 -32.14
CA ALA A 126 32.23 -63.61 -31.89
C ALA A 126 30.91 -63.03 -31.37
N THR A 127 29.73 -63.46 -31.86
CA THR A 127 28.42 -62.97 -31.37
C THR A 127 28.14 -63.42 -29.95
N SER A 128 28.56 -64.63 -29.59
CA SER A 128 28.41 -65.15 -28.23
C SER A 128 29.21 -64.32 -27.20
N ILE A 129 30.47 -64.00 -27.53
CA ILE A 129 31.34 -63.17 -26.67
C ILE A 129 30.77 -61.76 -26.50
N THR A 130 30.32 -61.12 -27.58
CA THR A 130 29.75 -59.77 -27.50
C THR A 130 28.48 -59.75 -26.67
N LEU A 131 27.62 -60.76 -26.79
CA LEU A 131 26.37 -60.84 -26.02
C LEU A 131 26.60 -60.91 -24.51
N ILE A 132 27.57 -61.70 -24.04
CA ILE A 132 27.90 -61.83 -22.61
C ILE A 132 28.30 -60.48 -22.00
N THR A 133 29.05 -59.66 -22.75
CA THR A 133 29.48 -58.34 -22.28
C THR A 133 28.36 -57.28 -22.30
N LEU A 134 27.37 -57.44 -23.18
CA LEU A 134 26.33 -56.43 -23.40
C LEU A 134 25.14 -56.55 -22.44
N ILE A 135 24.75 -57.77 -22.07
CA ILE A 135 23.64 -58.05 -21.14
C ILE A 135 23.72 -57.23 -19.84
N PRO A 136 24.85 -57.19 -19.10
CA PRO A 136 24.93 -56.40 -17.87
C PRO A 136 24.80 -54.89 -18.10
N LEU A 137 25.20 -54.38 -19.28
CA LEU A 137 25.09 -52.96 -19.62
C LEU A 137 23.65 -52.56 -19.90
N LEU A 138 22.89 -53.40 -20.61
CA LEU A 138 21.46 -53.19 -20.87
C LEU A 138 20.61 -53.18 -19.59
N LEU A 139 20.92 -54.07 -18.63
CA LEU A 139 20.24 -54.12 -17.33
C LEU A 139 20.47 -52.84 -16.52
N LYS A 140 21.69 -52.27 -16.54
CA LYS A 140 22.00 -51.00 -15.83
C LYS A 140 21.18 -49.82 -16.33
N VAL A 141 20.92 -49.72 -17.64
CA VAL A 141 20.12 -48.62 -18.22
C VAL A 141 18.68 -48.68 -17.72
N LYS A 142 18.06 -49.86 -17.73
CA LYS A 142 16.67 -50.06 -17.31
C LYS A 142 16.46 -49.76 -15.82
N VAL A 143 17.42 -50.11 -14.97
CA VAL A 143 17.39 -49.78 -13.52
C VAL A 143 17.51 -48.27 -13.30
N ARG A 144 18.37 -47.59 -14.07
CA ARG A 144 18.55 -46.13 -13.97
C ARG A 144 17.29 -45.38 -14.40
N GLU A 145 16.60 -45.82 -15.44
CA GLU A 145 15.32 -45.24 -15.89
C GLU A 145 14.25 -45.35 -14.81
N PHE A 146 14.14 -46.51 -14.16
CA PHE A 146 13.18 -46.73 -13.07
C PHE A 146 13.46 -45.79 -11.88
N MET A 147 14.73 -45.65 -11.47
CA MET A 147 15.13 -44.74 -10.39
C MET A 147 14.86 -43.28 -10.71
N LEU A 148 15.10 -42.85 -11.95
CA LEU A 148 14.80 -41.48 -12.39
C LEU A 148 13.29 -41.22 -12.40
N LYS A 149 12.48 -42.16 -12.84
CA LYS A 149 11.01 -42.04 -12.84
C LYS A 149 10.45 -41.95 -11.42
N LYS A 150 11.00 -42.73 -10.48
CA LYS A 150 10.64 -42.65 -9.06
C LYS A 150 11.01 -41.29 -8.46
N LYS A 151 12.23 -40.80 -8.68
CA LYS A 151 12.65 -39.47 -8.23
C LYS A 151 11.79 -38.35 -8.81
N ALA A 152 11.42 -38.42 -10.10
CA ALA A 152 10.54 -37.44 -10.72
C ALA A 152 9.14 -37.43 -10.10
N TRP A 153 8.61 -38.61 -9.74
CA TRP A 153 7.33 -38.74 -9.03
C TRP A 153 7.36 -38.15 -7.63
N ASP A 154 8.41 -38.45 -6.86
CA ASP A 154 8.56 -37.90 -5.50
C ASP A 154 8.74 -36.36 -5.54
N LEU A 155 9.53 -35.85 -6.50
CA LEU A 155 9.66 -34.40 -6.71
C LEU A 155 8.33 -33.74 -7.12
N GLY A 156 7.53 -34.39 -7.97
CA GLY A 156 6.20 -33.91 -8.33
C GLY A 156 5.24 -33.83 -7.14
N ARG A 157 5.33 -34.78 -6.19
CA ARG A 157 4.56 -34.77 -4.95
C ARG A 157 4.96 -33.61 -4.04
N GLU A 158 6.26 -33.37 -3.86
CA GLU A 158 6.78 -32.26 -3.06
C GLU A 158 6.40 -30.90 -3.66
N VAL A 159 6.57 -30.71 -4.97
CA VAL A 159 6.18 -29.48 -5.67
C VAL A 159 4.67 -29.23 -5.56
N GLY A 160 3.83 -30.27 -5.60
CA GLY A 160 2.39 -30.14 -5.42
C GLY A 160 2.00 -29.63 -4.02
N ILE A 161 2.69 -30.06 -2.97
CA ILE A 161 2.47 -29.56 -1.60
C ILE A 161 2.89 -28.09 -1.49
N ILE A 162 4.04 -27.73 -2.07
CA ILE A 162 4.54 -26.35 -2.08
C ILE A 162 3.60 -25.41 -2.86
N MET A 163 3.05 -25.86 -3.99
CA MET A 163 2.07 -25.10 -4.78
C MET A 163 0.80 -24.82 -3.96
N LYS A 164 0.25 -25.81 -3.25
CA LYS A 164 -0.92 -25.62 -2.37
C LYS A 164 -0.66 -24.63 -1.22
N GLN A 165 0.51 -24.72 -0.58
CA GLN A 165 0.89 -23.74 0.46
C GLN A 165 1.07 -22.34 -0.12
N LYS A 166 1.63 -22.22 -1.32
CA LYS A 166 1.78 -20.94 -2.03
C LYS A 166 0.43 -20.34 -2.40
N GLU A 167 -0.52 -21.14 -2.85
CA GLU A 167 -1.87 -20.71 -3.20
C GLU A 167 -2.65 -20.22 -1.98
N ALA A 168 -2.61 -20.96 -0.86
CA ALA A 168 -3.14 -20.50 0.42
C ALA A 168 -2.48 -19.17 0.88
N GLY A 169 -1.15 -19.06 0.72
CA GLY A 169 -0.43 -17.81 1.01
C GLY A 169 -0.78 -16.64 0.08
N VAL A 170 -1.14 -16.92 -1.18
CA VAL A 170 -1.63 -15.90 -2.13
C VAL A 170 -3.03 -15.43 -1.74
N HIS A 171 -3.92 -16.33 -1.32
CA HIS A 171 -5.25 -15.97 -0.80
C HIS A 171 -5.14 -15.08 0.44
N VAL A 172 -4.29 -15.44 1.41
CA VAL A 172 -4.03 -14.60 2.60
C VAL A 172 -3.43 -13.24 2.20
N ARG A 173 -2.55 -13.20 1.19
CA ARG A 173 -2.00 -11.92 0.68
C ARG A 173 -3.04 -11.08 -0.03
N MET A 174 -3.91 -11.68 -0.83
CA MET A 174 -5.02 -10.99 -1.50
C MET A 174 -5.98 -10.42 -0.46
N LEU A 175 -6.30 -11.18 0.59
CA LEU A 175 -7.07 -10.74 1.76
C LEU A 175 -6.46 -9.48 2.38
N THR A 176 -5.14 -9.48 2.68
CA THR A 176 -4.48 -8.28 3.22
C THR A 176 -4.44 -7.09 2.26
N GLN A 177 -4.57 -7.31 0.95
CA GLN A 177 -4.45 -6.26 -0.06
C GLN A 177 -5.81 -5.61 -0.36
N GLU A 178 -6.88 -6.39 -0.38
CA GLU A 178 -8.25 -5.90 -0.57
C GLU A 178 -8.74 -5.14 0.68
N ILE A 179 -8.37 -5.65 1.87
CA ILE A 179 -8.58 -4.96 3.15
C ILE A 179 -7.81 -3.61 3.21
N ARG A 180 -6.68 -3.46 2.51
CA ARG A 180 -5.96 -2.16 2.41
C ARG A 180 -6.58 -1.19 1.40
N LYS A 181 -7.33 -1.70 0.41
CA LYS A 181 -8.02 -0.86 -0.59
C LYS A 181 -9.30 -0.27 -0.04
N SER A 182 -10.00 -1.02 0.81
CA SER A 182 -11.20 -0.53 1.47
C SER A 182 -10.85 0.17 2.77
N LEU A 183 -11.09 1.49 2.84
CA LEU A 183 -10.90 2.26 4.07
C LEU A 183 -12.15 2.26 4.97
N ASP A 184 -13.27 1.73 4.50
CA ASP A 184 -14.54 1.76 5.22
C ASP A 184 -14.65 0.56 6.17
N ARG A 185 -14.85 0.85 7.46
CA ARG A 185 -14.96 -0.16 8.53
C ARG A 185 -15.99 -1.24 8.21
N HIS A 186 -17.15 -0.86 7.68
CA HIS A 186 -18.22 -1.80 7.37
C HIS A 186 -17.83 -2.74 6.24
N THR A 187 -17.20 -2.22 5.20
CA THR A 187 -16.68 -3.01 4.08
C THR A 187 -15.57 -3.96 4.53
N ILE A 188 -14.62 -3.52 5.36
CA ILE A 188 -13.55 -4.39 5.89
C ILE A 188 -14.15 -5.58 6.66
N LEU A 189 -15.10 -5.32 7.57
CA LEU A 189 -15.76 -6.35 8.36
C LEU A 189 -16.58 -7.31 7.46
N TYR A 190 -17.34 -6.77 6.52
CA TYR A 190 -18.15 -7.58 5.61
C TYR A 190 -17.30 -8.47 4.70
N THR A 191 -16.26 -7.93 4.06
CA THR A 191 -15.32 -8.72 3.25
C THR A 191 -14.65 -9.81 4.07
N THR A 192 -14.26 -9.50 5.32
CA THR A 192 -13.68 -10.48 6.25
C THR A 192 -14.66 -11.62 6.52
N LEU A 193 -15.93 -11.30 6.81
CA LEU A 193 -16.97 -12.29 7.07
C LEU A 193 -17.16 -13.24 5.87
N VAL A 194 -17.27 -12.69 4.66
CA VAL A 194 -17.47 -13.45 3.41
C VAL A 194 -16.27 -14.36 3.13
N GLU A 195 -15.04 -13.82 3.19
CA GLU A 195 -13.84 -14.58 2.87
C GLU A 195 -13.52 -15.66 3.90
N LEU A 196 -13.72 -15.39 5.20
CA LEU A 196 -13.61 -16.42 6.23
C LEU A 196 -14.64 -17.53 6.04
N SER A 197 -15.87 -17.16 5.67
CA SER A 197 -16.92 -18.15 5.40
C SER A 197 -16.56 -19.07 4.24
N ASN A 198 -16.05 -18.51 3.14
CA ASN A 198 -15.65 -19.28 1.98
C ASN A 198 -14.41 -20.15 2.27
N THR A 199 -13.44 -19.62 3.01
CA THR A 199 -12.17 -20.32 3.31
C THR A 199 -12.36 -21.49 4.26
N LEU A 200 -13.21 -21.32 5.29
CA LEU A 200 -13.43 -22.33 6.34
C LEU A 200 -14.71 -23.14 6.11
N GLY A 201 -15.49 -22.82 5.07
CA GLY A 201 -16.79 -23.46 4.82
C GLY A 201 -17.73 -23.32 6.00
N LEU A 202 -17.90 -22.09 6.50
CA LEU A 202 -18.73 -21.76 7.65
C LEU A 202 -20.22 -21.78 7.27
N GLN A 203 -21.07 -22.15 8.22
CA GLN A 203 -22.52 -22.01 8.11
C GLN A 203 -22.94 -20.56 8.32
N ASN A 204 -22.31 -19.90 9.31
CA ASN A 204 -22.54 -18.49 9.59
C ASN A 204 -21.31 -17.85 10.25
N CYS A 205 -21.23 -16.53 10.13
CA CYS A 205 -20.18 -15.72 10.74
C CYS A 205 -20.80 -14.39 11.20
N ALA A 206 -20.47 -13.96 12.42
CA ALA A 206 -21.10 -12.84 13.09
C ALA A 206 -20.10 -11.97 13.85
N VAL A 207 -20.35 -10.66 13.90
CA VAL A 207 -19.56 -9.68 14.67
C VAL A 207 -20.44 -9.01 15.70
N TRP A 208 -20.03 -9.11 16.96
CA TRP A 208 -20.68 -8.51 18.11
C TRP A 208 -19.85 -7.32 18.61
N MET A 209 -20.51 -6.17 18.87
CA MET A 209 -19.85 -4.99 19.41
C MET A 209 -20.56 -4.47 20.65
N PRO A 210 -19.84 -3.92 21.64
CA PRO A 210 -20.45 -3.32 22.81
C PRO A 210 -21.25 -2.07 22.44
N ASN A 211 -22.35 -1.84 23.14
CA ASN A 211 -23.09 -0.59 23.05
C ASN A 211 -22.27 0.60 23.59
N GLU A 212 -22.75 1.84 23.37
CA GLU A 212 -22.02 3.06 23.76
C GLU A 212 -21.72 3.13 25.27
N ILE A 213 -22.60 2.54 26.10
CA ILE A 213 -22.52 2.54 27.57
C ILE A 213 -21.66 1.36 28.08
N LYS A 214 -21.26 0.43 27.20
CA LYS A 214 -20.51 -0.81 27.51
C LYS A 214 -21.19 -1.71 28.56
N THR A 215 -22.49 -1.91 28.42
CA THR A 215 -23.29 -2.83 29.27
C THR A 215 -23.66 -4.12 28.53
N GLU A 216 -23.90 -4.03 27.22
CA GLU A 216 -24.40 -5.13 26.40
C GLU A 216 -23.58 -5.24 25.11
N MET A 217 -23.44 -6.47 24.60
CA MET A 217 -22.91 -6.81 23.29
C MET A 217 -24.07 -6.94 22.32
N ASN A 218 -24.06 -6.15 21.25
CA ASN A 218 -25.06 -6.18 20.21
C ASN A 218 -24.52 -6.87 18.96
N LEU A 219 -25.34 -7.70 18.34
CA LEU A 219 -25.04 -8.24 17.01
C LEU A 219 -25.08 -7.09 15.98
N THR A 220 -23.99 -6.92 15.22
CA THR A 220 -23.85 -5.77 14.30
C THR A 220 -23.69 -6.18 12.84
N HIS A 221 -23.02 -7.29 12.58
CA HIS A 221 -22.81 -7.82 11.24
C HIS A 221 -22.99 -9.34 11.29
N GLN A 222 -23.66 -9.90 10.29
CA GLN A 222 -23.88 -11.34 10.16
C GLN A 222 -23.91 -11.70 8.67
N LEU A 223 -23.35 -12.85 8.31
CA LEU A 223 -23.28 -13.30 6.91
C LEU A 223 -24.66 -13.70 6.34
N ASN A 224 -25.48 -14.40 7.13
CA ASN A 224 -26.76 -14.98 6.71
C ASN A 224 -28.02 -14.33 7.34
N GLY A 225 -27.94 -13.08 7.77
CA GLY A 225 -29.06 -12.36 8.40
C GLY A 225 -29.94 -11.57 7.42
N ARG A 226 -31.26 -11.75 7.53
CA ARG A 226 -32.34 -10.98 6.86
C ARG A 226 -32.16 -9.47 6.97
N ASN A 227 -32.93 -8.74 6.14
CA ASN A 227 -33.19 -7.29 6.22
C ASN A 227 -33.06 -6.74 7.66
N TYR A 228 -32.36 -5.62 7.79
CA TYR A 228 -32.03 -4.80 8.98
C TYR A 228 -33.14 -4.55 10.03
N SER A 229 -34.36 -5.09 9.86
CA SER A 229 -35.57 -4.69 10.58
C SER A 229 -36.08 -5.64 11.66
N ASP A 230 -35.52 -6.85 11.85
CA ASP A 230 -35.99 -7.75 12.93
C ASP A 230 -34.83 -8.43 13.68
N MET A 231 -34.82 -8.24 15.00
CA MET A 231 -33.95 -8.81 16.04
C MET A 231 -32.57 -8.14 16.26
N CYS A 232 -32.56 -7.09 17.08
CA CYS A 232 -31.41 -6.76 17.93
C CYS A 232 -31.28 -7.85 19.00
N SER A 233 -30.52 -8.90 18.73
CA SER A 233 -30.04 -9.78 19.78
C SER A 233 -28.94 -9.03 20.56
N SER A 234 -29.20 -8.78 21.84
CA SER A 234 -28.22 -8.22 22.77
C SER A 234 -27.93 -9.21 23.90
N ILE A 235 -26.66 -9.28 24.29
CA ILE A 235 -26.18 -10.18 25.34
C ILE A 235 -25.45 -9.34 26.39
N PRO A 236 -25.68 -9.54 27.70
CA PRO A 236 -24.97 -8.80 28.74
C PRO A 236 -23.45 -9.00 28.64
N ILE A 237 -22.66 -7.94 28.83
CA ILE A 237 -21.18 -8.06 28.85
C ILE A 237 -20.68 -8.90 30.04
N THR A 238 -21.52 -9.07 31.07
CA THR A 238 -21.27 -9.92 32.23
C THR A 238 -21.46 -11.42 31.95
N ASP A 239 -21.95 -11.79 30.77
CA ASP A 239 -22.07 -13.19 30.37
C ASP A 239 -20.74 -13.94 30.49
N GLN A 240 -20.80 -15.20 30.92
CA GLN A 240 -19.63 -15.99 31.25
C GLN A 240 -18.70 -16.19 30.04
N ASP A 241 -19.27 -16.43 28.86
CA ASP A 241 -18.50 -16.64 27.64
C ASP A 241 -17.92 -15.34 27.12
N VAL A 242 -18.68 -14.23 27.18
CA VAL A 242 -18.20 -12.89 26.80
C VAL A 242 -17.01 -12.47 27.67
N VAL A 243 -17.09 -12.66 29.00
CA VAL A 243 -15.99 -12.35 29.92
C VAL A 243 -14.77 -13.24 29.64
N ARG A 244 -14.99 -14.54 29.38
CA ARG A 244 -13.92 -15.49 29.05
C ARG A 244 -13.19 -15.11 27.77
N ILE A 245 -13.91 -14.76 26.71
CA ILE A 245 -13.34 -14.33 25.44
C ILE A 245 -12.57 -13.02 25.61
N LYS A 246 -13.11 -12.07 26.38
CA LYS A 246 -12.46 -10.79 26.65
C LYS A 246 -11.08 -10.97 27.32
N GLY A 247 -10.97 -11.91 28.25
CA GLY A 247 -9.73 -12.23 28.97
C GLY A 247 -8.72 -13.08 28.19
N SER A 248 -9.10 -13.61 27.02
CA SER A 248 -8.30 -14.54 26.22
C SER A 248 -7.75 -13.87 24.95
N ASP A 249 -6.48 -14.13 24.62
CA ASP A 249 -5.84 -13.70 23.35
C ASP A 249 -5.94 -14.78 22.25
N GLY A 250 -6.65 -15.88 22.52
CA GLY A 250 -6.82 -17.01 21.61
C GLY A 250 -8.25 -17.18 21.12
N VAL A 251 -8.43 -18.12 20.18
CA VAL A 251 -9.75 -18.59 19.76
C VAL A 251 -10.35 -19.46 20.86
N ASN A 252 -11.59 -19.17 21.26
CA ASN A 252 -12.31 -19.89 22.31
C ASN A 252 -13.43 -20.72 21.67
N ILE A 253 -13.50 -22.01 22.00
CA ILE A 253 -14.59 -22.87 21.54
C ILE A 253 -15.76 -22.71 22.51
N LEU A 254 -16.93 -22.40 21.99
CA LEU A 254 -18.16 -22.23 22.76
C LEU A 254 -18.91 -23.56 22.86
N GLY A 255 -19.47 -23.82 24.04
CA GLY A 255 -20.32 -24.98 24.26
C GLY A 255 -21.70 -24.79 23.63
N PRO A 256 -22.48 -25.87 23.46
CA PRO A 256 -23.84 -25.80 22.93
C PRO A 256 -24.79 -24.98 23.82
N ASP A 257 -24.50 -24.84 25.11
CA ASP A 257 -25.30 -24.07 26.08
C ASP A 257 -25.00 -22.56 26.07
N SER A 258 -24.10 -22.10 25.21
CA SER A 258 -23.68 -20.70 25.15
C SER A 258 -24.74 -19.82 24.48
N GLU A 259 -25.24 -18.80 25.17
CA GLU A 259 -26.17 -17.82 24.59
C GLU A 259 -25.57 -17.09 23.38
N LEU A 260 -24.26 -16.81 23.42
CA LEU A 260 -23.53 -16.19 22.32
C LEU A 260 -23.47 -17.10 21.09
N ALA A 261 -23.28 -18.41 21.29
CA ALA A 261 -23.30 -19.38 20.21
C ALA A 261 -24.71 -19.52 19.62
N ALA A 262 -25.74 -19.63 20.45
CA ALA A 262 -27.14 -19.75 20.05
C ALA A 262 -27.63 -18.51 19.28
N ALA A 263 -27.31 -17.31 19.75
CA ALA A 263 -27.70 -16.07 19.08
C ALA A 263 -26.96 -15.86 17.74
N SER A 264 -25.76 -16.44 17.59
CA SER A 264 -24.93 -16.32 16.38
C SER A 264 -25.21 -17.40 15.34
N SER A 265 -25.98 -18.43 15.64
CA SER A 265 -26.21 -19.57 14.76
C SER A 265 -27.42 -19.43 13.83
N GLY A 266 -28.31 -18.47 14.08
CA GLY A 266 -29.51 -18.26 13.28
C GLY A 266 -30.63 -19.27 13.56
N GLU A 267 -31.66 -19.32 12.72
CA GLU A 267 -32.87 -20.15 12.91
C GLU A 267 -32.65 -21.67 12.83
N SER A 268 -31.42 -22.18 12.70
CA SER A 268 -31.17 -23.63 12.63
C SER A 268 -31.17 -24.31 14.00
N VAL A 269 -32.05 -25.29 14.16
CA VAL A 269 -32.32 -26.05 15.40
C VAL A 269 -31.10 -26.80 15.95
N GLU A 270 -30.09 -27.08 15.10
CA GLU A 270 -28.84 -27.70 15.53
C GLU A 270 -27.65 -26.95 14.92
N SER A 271 -26.83 -26.36 15.78
CA SER A 271 -25.64 -25.62 15.36
C SER A 271 -24.40 -26.47 15.53
N GLY A 272 -23.54 -26.45 14.51
CA GLY A 272 -22.24 -27.08 14.60
C GLY A 272 -21.30 -26.35 15.58
N PRO A 273 -20.07 -26.84 15.76
CA PRO A 273 -19.11 -26.27 16.71
C PRO A 273 -18.86 -24.78 16.45
N VAL A 274 -18.95 -23.96 17.52
CA VAL A 274 -18.79 -22.51 17.43
C VAL A 274 -17.45 -22.08 18.02
N ALA A 275 -16.75 -21.21 17.30
CA ALA A 275 -15.52 -20.57 17.75
C ALA A 275 -15.72 -19.05 17.87
N ALA A 276 -15.10 -18.45 18.88
CA ALA A 276 -15.15 -17.00 19.10
C ALA A 276 -13.77 -16.43 19.45
N ILE A 277 -13.45 -15.28 18.87
CA ILE A 277 -12.20 -14.57 19.11
C ILE A 277 -12.46 -13.09 19.38
N ARG A 278 -11.72 -12.52 20.34
CA ARG A 278 -11.77 -11.08 20.60
C ARG A 278 -11.02 -10.35 19.49
N MET A 279 -11.61 -9.27 19.00
CA MET A 279 -11.00 -8.32 18.09
C MET A 279 -10.93 -6.97 18.79
N PRO A 280 -9.78 -6.54 19.31
CA PRO A 280 -9.67 -5.19 19.85
C PRO A 280 -10.05 -4.17 18.77
N MET A 281 -10.65 -3.06 19.14
CA MET A 281 -10.93 -1.94 18.26
C MET A 281 -10.21 -0.74 18.85
N LEU A 282 -9.20 -0.24 18.14
CA LEU A 282 -8.51 0.97 18.54
C LEU A 282 -9.41 2.17 18.25
N ARG A 283 -9.63 2.99 19.26
CA ARG A 283 -10.31 4.29 19.10
C ARG A 283 -9.27 5.34 19.39
N VAL A 284 -8.86 6.05 18.35
CA VAL A 284 -7.96 7.18 18.53
C VAL A 284 -8.77 8.29 19.19
N SER A 285 -8.23 8.82 20.28
CA SER A 285 -8.87 9.87 21.06
C SER A 285 -7.87 11.00 21.25
N ASN A 286 -8.23 12.21 20.81
CA ASN A 286 -7.56 13.47 21.14
C ASN A 286 -6.11 13.62 20.64
N PHE A 287 -5.94 14.32 19.51
CA PHE A 287 -4.66 14.90 19.10
C PHE A 287 -4.35 16.24 19.79
N LYS A 288 -4.70 16.42 21.07
CA LYS A 288 -4.50 17.72 21.76
C LYS A 288 -3.02 18.10 21.98
N GLY A 289 -2.06 17.24 21.63
CA GLY A 289 -0.63 17.50 21.82
C GLY A 289 0.30 16.91 20.75
N GLY A 290 -0.19 16.55 19.56
CA GLY A 290 0.63 16.01 18.46
C GLY A 290 1.06 14.54 18.60
N THR A 291 0.77 13.90 19.73
CA THR A 291 0.85 12.44 19.90
C THR A 291 -0.56 11.87 20.02
N PRO A 292 -0.97 10.92 19.14
CA PRO A 292 -2.24 10.24 19.30
C PRO A 292 -2.16 9.34 20.54
N GLU A 293 -2.98 9.63 21.56
CA GLU A 293 -3.20 8.66 22.62
C GLU A 293 -4.12 7.56 22.08
N LEU A 294 -3.54 6.37 21.91
CA LEU A 294 -4.27 5.18 21.53
C LEU A 294 -5.06 4.69 22.75
N VAL A 295 -6.31 5.12 22.88
CA VAL A 295 -7.19 4.60 23.94
C VAL A 295 -7.81 3.30 23.44
N SER A 296 -7.48 2.19 24.11
CA SER A 296 -8.14 0.90 23.87
C SER A 296 -9.59 0.98 24.35
N ALA A 297 -10.50 1.46 23.48
CA ALA A 297 -11.83 1.86 23.91
C ALA A 297 -12.90 0.78 23.72
N CYS A 298 -12.79 -0.11 22.73
CA CYS A 298 -13.80 -1.13 22.46
C CYS A 298 -13.16 -2.45 22.01
N TYR A 299 -13.84 -3.57 22.24
CA TYR A 299 -13.50 -4.87 21.64
C TYR A 299 -14.73 -5.38 20.92
N ALA A 300 -14.57 -5.91 19.72
CA ALA A 300 -15.58 -6.70 19.04
C ALA A 300 -15.32 -8.19 19.33
N ILE A 301 -16.32 -9.03 19.14
CA ILE A 301 -16.17 -10.49 19.17
C ILE A 301 -16.59 -11.02 17.80
N LEU A 302 -15.67 -11.70 17.13
CA LEU A 302 -15.98 -12.47 15.93
C LEU A 302 -16.40 -13.87 16.35
N VAL A 303 -17.57 -14.30 15.90
CA VAL A 303 -18.14 -15.62 16.16
C VAL A 303 -18.29 -16.36 14.84
N LEU A 304 -17.74 -17.57 14.75
CA LEU A 304 -17.74 -18.42 13.56
C LEU A 304 -18.47 -19.73 13.87
N VAL A 305 -19.42 -20.09 13.02
CA VAL A 305 -20.29 -21.26 13.20
C VAL A 305 -20.00 -22.25 12.06
N LEU A 306 -19.54 -23.45 12.41
CA LEU A 306 -19.38 -24.54 11.45
C LEU A 306 -20.74 -25.21 11.16
N PRO A 307 -20.95 -25.75 9.94
CA PRO A 307 -22.14 -26.55 9.65
C PRO A 307 -22.16 -27.82 10.50
N ASN A 308 -23.36 -28.23 10.90
CA ASN A 308 -23.59 -29.44 11.68
C ASN A 308 -23.48 -30.69 10.78
N GLU A 309 -22.25 -31.10 10.48
CA GLU A 309 -21.94 -32.40 9.86
C GLU A 309 -21.41 -33.36 10.92
N GLN A 310 -21.83 -34.63 10.87
CA GLN A 310 -21.45 -35.64 11.86
C GLN A 310 -19.92 -35.67 12.05
N PHE A 311 -19.48 -35.35 13.27
CA PHE A 311 -18.08 -35.34 13.74
C PHE A 311 -17.16 -34.22 13.22
N ARG A 312 -17.68 -33.16 12.58
CA ARG A 312 -16.85 -31.99 12.25
C ARG A 312 -16.46 -31.25 13.53
N THR A 313 -15.18 -30.99 13.73
CA THR A 313 -14.62 -30.23 14.86
C THR A 313 -13.54 -29.28 14.36
N TRP A 314 -13.27 -28.22 15.11
CA TRP A 314 -12.22 -27.27 14.77
C TRP A 314 -10.84 -27.94 14.81
N SER A 315 -10.13 -27.93 13.68
CA SER A 315 -8.74 -28.35 13.63
C SER A 315 -7.81 -27.24 14.10
N ASN A 316 -6.62 -27.60 14.58
CA ASN A 316 -5.61 -26.62 14.99
C ASN A 316 -5.21 -25.68 13.84
N GLN A 317 -5.22 -26.16 12.59
CA GLN A 317 -4.92 -25.34 11.41
C GLN A 317 -6.00 -24.29 11.15
N GLU A 318 -7.28 -24.64 11.27
CA GLU A 318 -8.39 -23.69 11.12
C GLU A 318 -8.37 -22.62 12.23
N LEU A 319 -8.05 -23.01 13.47
CA LEU A 319 -7.91 -22.07 14.59
C LEU A 319 -6.74 -21.09 14.38
N GLU A 320 -5.62 -21.56 13.83
CA GLU A 320 -4.50 -20.69 13.45
C GLU A 320 -4.90 -19.70 12.36
N ILE A 321 -5.66 -20.14 11.34
CA ILE A 321 -6.18 -19.25 10.29
C ILE A 321 -7.08 -18.16 10.90
N VAL A 322 -8.04 -18.54 11.75
CA VAL A 322 -8.94 -17.59 12.42
C VAL A 322 -8.15 -16.54 13.21
N LYS A 323 -7.14 -16.98 13.97
CA LYS A 323 -6.28 -16.07 14.75
C LYS A 323 -5.53 -15.08 13.86
N VAL A 324 -4.86 -15.57 12.81
CA VAL A 324 -4.10 -14.72 11.89
C VAL A 324 -5.00 -13.72 11.17
N VAL A 325 -6.18 -14.14 10.72
CA VAL A 325 -7.13 -13.24 10.07
C VAL A 325 -7.66 -12.20 11.06
N ALA A 326 -7.99 -12.59 12.29
CA ALA A 326 -8.46 -11.66 13.31
C ALA A 326 -7.42 -10.57 13.63
N ASP A 327 -6.14 -10.95 13.77
CA ASP A 327 -5.04 -10.00 13.98
C ASP A 327 -4.86 -9.05 12.79
N GLN A 328 -5.00 -9.54 11.55
CA GLN A 328 -4.89 -8.70 10.35
C GLN A 328 -6.04 -7.70 10.21
N VAL A 329 -7.26 -8.15 10.52
CA VAL A 329 -8.47 -7.32 10.46
C VAL A 329 -8.42 -6.25 11.53
N LEU A 330 -7.93 -6.58 12.74
CA LEU A 330 -7.63 -5.61 13.79
C LEU A 330 -6.70 -4.49 13.28
N VAL A 331 -5.58 -4.84 12.64
CA VAL A 331 -4.63 -3.85 12.11
C VAL A 331 -5.29 -2.95 11.07
N ALA A 332 -6.07 -3.54 10.16
CA ALA A 332 -6.75 -2.80 9.12
C ALA A 332 -7.81 -1.83 9.66
N LEU A 333 -8.63 -2.29 10.61
CA LEU A 333 -9.64 -1.46 11.25
C LEU A 333 -9.02 -0.31 12.06
N SER A 334 -7.85 -0.57 12.65
CA SER A 334 -7.08 0.47 13.35
C SER A 334 -6.54 1.52 12.37
N HIS A 335 -6.04 1.11 11.21
CA HIS A 335 -5.61 2.03 10.16
C HIS A 335 -6.79 2.84 9.60
N ALA A 336 -7.94 2.21 9.35
CA ALA A 336 -9.15 2.88 8.91
C ALA A 336 -9.59 3.97 9.91
N ALA A 337 -9.65 3.65 11.20
CA ALA A 337 -10.03 4.60 12.25
C ALA A 337 -9.08 5.80 12.34
N VAL A 338 -7.77 5.57 12.26
CA VAL A 338 -6.76 6.65 12.25
C VAL A 338 -6.93 7.57 11.03
N LEU A 339 -7.20 6.98 9.86
CA LEU A 339 -7.36 7.72 8.61
C LEU A 339 -8.64 8.57 8.62
N GLU A 340 -9.77 8.02 9.09
CA GLU A 340 -11.03 8.75 9.25
C GLU A 340 -10.86 9.96 10.18
N GLU A 341 -10.24 9.79 11.36
CA GLU A 341 -10.00 10.91 12.27
C GLU A 341 -9.03 11.95 11.66
N SER A 342 -7.98 11.48 10.97
CA SER A 342 -7.05 12.40 10.29
C SER A 342 -7.73 13.20 9.18
N GLN A 343 -8.67 12.62 8.45
CA GLN A 343 -9.43 13.32 7.40
C GLN A 343 -10.33 14.39 8.01
N HIS A 344 -11.13 14.01 9.02
CA HIS A 344 -12.00 14.94 9.73
C HIS A 344 -11.22 16.11 10.36
N MET A 345 -10.02 15.83 10.87
CA MET A 345 -9.13 16.86 11.41
C MET A 345 -8.60 17.82 10.34
N ARG A 346 -8.23 17.31 9.16
CA ARG A 346 -7.78 18.13 8.04
C ARG A 346 -8.88 19.05 7.55
N GLU A 347 -10.10 18.54 7.41
CA GLU A 347 -11.26 19.34 7.00
C GLU A 347 -11.52 20.49 7.98
N LYS A 348 -11.53 20.19 9.29
CA LYS A 348 -11.69 21.21 10.33
C LYS A 348 -10.58 22.25 10.32
N LEU A 349 -9.33 21.83 10.11
CA LEU A 349 -8.19 22.75 10.02
C LEU A 349 -8.27 23.64 8.77
N GLU A 350 -8.71 23.10 7.64
CA GLU A 350 -8.94 23.88 6.43
C GLU A 350 -10.04 24.92 6.63
N GLU A 351 -11.15 24.56 7.26
CA GLU A 351 -12.23 25.50 7.58
C GLU A 351 -11.74 26.64 8.47
N GLN A 352 -10.99 26.31 9.54
CA GLN A 352 -10.38 27.30 10.42
C GLN A 352 -9.38 28.20 9.68
N ASN A 353 -8.55 27.65 8.79
CA ASN A 353 -7.62 28.44 7.99
C ASN A 353 -8.34 29.38 7.04
N ARG A 354 -9.44 28.93 6.39
CA ARG A 354 -10.27 29.80 5.53
C ARG A 354 -10.88 30.94 6.34
N ALA A 355 -11.45 30.65 7.52
CA ALA A 355 -11.99 31.66 8.41
C ALA A 355 -10.92 32.66 8.87
N LEU A 356 -9.72 32.17 9.22
CA LEU A 356 -8.60 33.02 9.62
C LEU A 356 -8.10 33.92 8.49
N GLN A 357 -7.97 33.38 7.27
CA GLN A 357 -7.57 34.16 6.09
C GLN A 357 -8.61 35.24 5.77
N GLN A 358 -9.89 34.93 5.89
CA GLN A 358 -10.97 35.90 5.69
C GLN A 358 -10.90 37.02 6.74
N ALA A 359 -10.77 36.67 8.03
CA ALA A 359 -10.61 37.65 9.10
C ALA A 359 -9.37 38.54 8.92
N GLN A 360 -8.25 37.96 8.48
CA GLN A 360 -7.03 38.72 8.17
C GLN A 360 -7.28 39.71 7.01
N LYS A 361 -7.95 39.27 5.95
CA LYS A 361 -8.27 40.12 4.80
C LYS A 361 -9.18 41.28 5.22
N ASP A 362 -10.20 41.01 6.04
CA ASP A 362 -11.13 42.03 6.52
C ASP A 362 -10.42 43.05 7.43
N ALA A 363 -9.55 42.59 8.32
CA ALA A 363 -8.71 43.46 9.15
C ALA A 363 -7.77 44.33 8.30
N LEU A 364 -7.17 43.77 7.24
CA LEU A 364 -6.30 44.50 6.33
C LEU A 364 -7.07 45.55 5.53
N MET A 365 -8.25 45.22 5.01
CA MET A 365 -9.13 46.17 4.32
C MET A 365 -9.58 47.31 5.25
N ALA A 366 -9.96 46.99 6.49
CA ALA A 366 -10.31 48.01 7.49
C ALA A 366 -9.14 48.94 7.81
N SER A 367 -7.92 48.39 7.96
CA SER A 367 -6.70 49.17 8.18
C SER A 367 -6.37 50.07 6.98
N GLN A 368 -6.47 49.56 5.76
CA GLN A 368 -6.28 50.34 4.53
C GLN A 368 -7.31 51.48 4.41
N ALA A 369 -8.58 51.20 4.68
CA ALA A 369 -9.64 52.21 4.68
C ALA A 369 -9.38 53.30 5.72
N ARG A 370 -8.95 52.92 6.93
CA ARG A 370 -8.56 53.87 7.99
C ARG A 370 -7.42 54.78 7.54
N ASN A 371 -6.37 54.20 6.97
CA ASN A 371 -5.20 54.97 6.50
C ASN A 371 -5.57 55.90 5.33
N ALA A 372 -6.41 55.43 4.39
CA ALA A 372 -6.91 56.24 3.29
C ALA A 372 -7.74 57.43 3.79
N PHE A 373 -8.63 57.18 4.75
CA PHE A 373 -9.44 58.23 5.38
C PHE A 373 -8.55 59.27 6.09
N GLN A 374 -7.56 58.83 6.87
CA GLN A 374 -6.61 59.73 7.53
C GLN A 374 -5.86 60.61 6.51
N LYS A 375 -5.37 60.04 5.41
CA LYS A 375 -4.69 60.81 4.36
C LYS A 375 -5.60 61.86 3.72
N VAL A 376 -6.85 61.52 3.44
CA VAL A 376 -7.82 62.46 2.85
C VAL A 376 -8.14 63.59 3.82
N MET A 377 -8.39 63.28 5.11
CA MET A 377 -8.65 64.28 6.14
C MET A 377 -7.45 65.21 6.35
N SER A 378 -6.22 64.68 6.36
CA SER A 378 -4.99 65.47 6.53
C SER A 378 -4.87 66.54 5.44
N ASN A 379 -5.01 66.13 4.18
CA ASN A 379 -4.97 67.06 3.05
C ASN A 379 -6.15 68.04 3.07
N GLY A 380 -7.33 67.57 3.50
CA GLY A 380 -8.54 68.39 3.64
C GLY A 380 -8.39 69.50 4.67
N MET A 381 -7.69 69.24 5.78
CA MET A 381 -7.42 70.23 6.83
C MET A 381 -6.20 71.11 6.53
N ARG A 382 -5.17 70.58 5.86
CA ARG A 382 -3.96 71.33 5.50
C ARG A 382 -4.23 72.44 4.48
N ARG A 383 -5.10 72.19 3.49
CA ARG A 383 -5.43 73.16 2.43
C ARG A 383 -6.01 74.48 2.97
N PRO A 384 -7.08 74.51 3.80
CA PRO A 384 -7.60 75.76 4.34
C PRO A 384 -6.58 76.46 5.25
N MET A 385 -5.74 75.72 5.98
CA MET A 385 -4.68 76.31 6.80
C MET A 385 -3.64 77.05 5.96
N HIS A 386 -3.20 76.50 4.82
CA HIS A 386 -2.30 77.22 3.90
C HIS A 386 -2.98 78.45 3.29
N SER A 387 -4.27 78.37 2.97
CA SER A 387 -5.01 79.56 2.49
C SER A 387 -5.07 80.66 3.54
N ILE A 388 -5.33 80.33 4.82
CA ILE A 388 -5.31 81.29 5.92
C ILE A 388 -3.92 81.91 6.10
N LEU A 389 -2.86 81.09 6.07
CA LEU A 389 -1.48 81.59 6.15
C LEU A 389 -1.14 82.52 4.99
N GLY A 390 -1.55 82.19 3.76
CA GLY A 390 -1.35 83.04 2.59
C GLY A 390 -2.04 84.39 2.71
N LEU A 391 -3.30 84.41 3.18
CA LEU A 391 -4.04 85.65 3.42
C LEU A 391 -3.38 86.51 4.51
N LEU A 392 -2.93 85.87 5.61
CA LEU A 392 -2.23 86.57 6.69
C LEU A 392 -0.89 87.16 6.24
N SER A 393 -0.15 86.47 5.36
CA SER A 393 1.09 87.01 4.76
C SER A 393 0.82 88.25 3.92
N ILE A 394 -0.24 88.24 3.09
CA ILE A 394 -0.63 89.42 2.28
C ILE A 394 -1.02 90.59 3.19
N MET A 395 -1.71 90.33 4.31
CA MET A 395 -2.07 91.38 5.26
C MET A 395 -0.87 92.03 5.95
N GLN A 396 0.28 91.35 6.06
CA GLN A 396 1.51 91.93 6.63
C GLN A 396 2.13 93.00 5.73
N ASP A 397 1.90 92.94 4.42
CA ASP A 397 2.46 93.87 3.43
C ASP A 397 1.63 95.17 3.30
N VAL A 398 0.50 95.26 3.99
CA VAL A 398 -0.36 96.45 4.04
C VAL A 398 0.11 97.41 5.14
N ASN A 399 -0.13 98.71 4.99
CA ASN A 399 0.14 99.72 6.02
C ASN A 399 -0.78 99.53 7.25
N LEU A 400 -0.38 98.63 8.15
CA LEU A 400 -1.05 98.36 9.44
C LEU A 400 -0.55 99.28 10.55
N ASN A 401 -1.45 99.67 11.45
CA ASN A 401 -1.05 100.30 12.71
C ASN A 401 -0.37 99.29 13.67
N SER A 402 0.26 99.77 14.75
CA SER A 402 1.04 98.93 15.68
C SER A 402 0.23 97.77 16.28
N ASP A 403 -1.04 98.03 16.62
CA ASP A 403 -1.92 97.06 17.28
C ASP A 403 -2.43 96.02 16.29
N GLN A 404 -2.79 96.45 15.07
CA GLN A 404 -3.16 95.57 13.95
C GLN A 404 -1.99 94.67 13.53
N ARG A 405 -0.77 95.21 13.48
CA ARG A 405 0.44 94.43 13.17
C ARG A 405 0.67 93.33 14.20
N MET A 406 0.52 93.64 15.49
CA MET A 406 0.63 92.67 16.58
C MET A 406 -0.43 91.56 16.47
N ILE A 407 -1.67 91.91 16.13
CA ILE A 407 -2.76 90.95 15.93
C ILE A 407 -2.47 90.01 14.75
N VAL A 408 -2.08 90.55 13.60
CA VAL A 408 -1.75 89.76 12.40
C VAL A 408 -0.54 88.85 12.64
N GLU A 409 0.50 89.34 13.32
CA GLU A 409 1.66 88.53 13.71
C GLU A 409 1.25 87.37 14.64
N THR A 410 0.34 87.62 15.57
CA THR A 410 -0.20 86.58 16.48
C THR A 410 -1.04 85.56 15.74
N MET A 411 -1.90 85.99 14.81
CA MET A 411 -2.71 85.10 13.97
C MET A 411 -1.81 84.21 13.09
N MET A 412 -0.74 84.76 12.54
CA MET A 412 0.21 84.02 11.69
C MET A 412 0.95 82.96 12.50
N LYS A 413 1.49 83.32 13.66
CA LYS A 413 2.13 82.37 14.59
C LYS A 413 1.17 81.29 15.07
N SER A 414 -0.07 81.64 15.43
CA SER A 414 -1.09 80.67 15.87
C SER A 414 -1.53 79.73 14.74
N SER A 415 -1.61 80.24 13.50
CA SER A 415 -1.93 79.43 12.32
C SER A 415 -0.80 78.47 11.96
N ASN A 416 0.46 78.87 12.13
CA ASN A 416 1.61 77.98 11.97
C ASN A 416 1.59 76.84 12.99
N VAL A 417 1.31 77.15 14.26
CA VAL A 417 1.14 76.14 15.31
C VAL A 417 0.03 75.16 14.92
N LEU A 418 -1.17 75.65 14.60
CA LEU A 418 -2.28 74.80 14.23
C LEU A 418 -1.99 73.92 12.99
N SER A 419 -1.25 74.45 12.01
CA SER A 419 -0.81 73.69 10.83
C SER A 419 0.15 72.55 11.20
N THR A 420 1.10 72.81 12.12
CA THR A 420 1.99 71.77 12.66
C THR A 420 1.20 70.72 13.46
N LEU A 421 0.25 71.14 14.29
CA LEU A 421 -0.59 70.23 15.08
C LEU A 421 -1.45 69.31 14.22
N ILE A 422 -2.09 69.86 13.19
CA ILE A 422 -2.88 69.08 12.23
C ILE A 422 -1.99 68.10 11.49
N SER A 423 -0.78 68.51 11.10
CA SER A 423 0.18 67.61 10.44
C SER A 423 0.60 66.49 11.39
N ASP A 424 0.92 66.79 12.65
CA ASP A 424 1.40 65.81 13.64
C ASP A 424 0.35 64.79 14.06
N VAL A 425 -0.90 65.21 14.33
CA VAL A 425 -2.00 64.29 14.72
C VAL A 425 -2.38 63.36 13.56
N MET A 426 -2.19 63.82 12.32
CA MET A 426 -2.54 63.07 11.12
C MET A 426 -1.39 62.23 10.57
N ASP A 427 -0.13 62.61 10.84
CA ASP A 427 1.08 61.85 10.51
C ASP A 427 1.44 60.81 11.59
N ASN A 428 0.49 60.46 12.47
CA ASN A 428 0.62 59.32 13.38
C ASN A 428 0.93 58.06 12.59
N SER A 429 2.22 57.73 12.54
CA SER A 429 2.77 56.59 11.82
C SER A 429 2.04 55.29 12.21
N PRO A 430 1.98 54.29 11.32
CA PRO A 430 1.35 53.00 11.62
C PRO A 430 2.22 52.23 12.62
N LYS A 431 2.20 52.61 13.89
CA LYS A 431 2.83 51.85 14.98
C LYS A 431 2.00 52.00 16.24
N ASP A 432 1.24 50.95 16.45
CA ASP A 432 0.46 50.56 17.63
C ASP A 432 1.34 50.30 18.87
N SER A 433 2.36 51.15 19.12
CA SER A 433 3.36 50.89 20.17
C SER A 433 3.51 52.07 21.13
N GLY A 434 2.40 52.63 21.63
CA GLY A 434 2.28 53.43 22.87
C GLY A 434 3.31 54.55 23.15
N ARG A 435 4.14 54.94 22.19
CA ARG A 435 5.26 55.86 22.35
C ARG A 435 5.27 56.84 21.19
N PHE A 436 4.98 58.09 21.51
CA PHE A 436 5.20 59.21 20.60
C PHE A 436 6.70 59.37 20.36
N PRO A 437 7.20 59.29 19.10
CA PRO A 437 8.61 59.53 18.83
C PRO A 437 8.92 61.01 19.08
N LEU A 438 9.82 61.28 20.03
CA LEU A 438 10.33 62.63 20.30
C LEU A 438 11.58 62.87 19.46
N GLU A 439 11.64 64.00 18.75
CA GLU A 439 12.85 64.41 18.05
C GLU A 439 13.78 65.19 19.00
N ILE A 440 14.70 64.49 19.65
CA ILE A 440 15.64 65.10 20.60
C ILE A 440 16.77 65.80 19.83
N ARG A 441 16.75 67.14 19.80
CA ARG A 441 17.80 67.97 19.19
C ARG A 441 18.19 69.12 20.12
N SER A 442 19.37 69.70 19.87
CA SER A 442 19.79 70.93 20.56
C SER A 442 18.98 72.10 20.02
N PHE A 443 18.32 72.85 20.89
CA PHE A 443 17.56 74.05 20.52
C PHE A 443 17.77 75.19 21.53
N ARG A 444 17.41 76.41 21.10
CA ARG A 444 17.60 77.64 21.88
C ARG A 444 16.43 77.90 22.83
N LEU A 445 16.60 77.54 24.10
CA LEU A 445 15.58 77.62 25.14
C LEU A 445 15.03 79.04 25.31
N HIS A 446 15.86 80.08 25.37
CA HIS A 446 15.36 81.44 25.58
C HIS A 446 14.57 81.95 24.38
N ALA A 447 14.94 81.54 23.16
CA ALA A 447 14.20 81.89 21.95
C ALA A 447 12.79 81.25 21.98
N MET A 448 12.71 79.95 22.23
CA MET A 448 11.44 79.22 22.34
C MET A 448 10.54 79.79 23.46
N ILE A 449 11.09 80.06 24.65
CA ILE A 449 10.34 80.67 25.77
C ILE A 449 9.81 82.05 25.38
N LYS A 450 10.64 82.89 24.74
CA LYS A 450 10.25 84.23 24.30
C LYS A 450 9.10 84.16 23.30
N GLU A 451 9.16 83.23 22.35
CA GLU A 451 8.10 83.02 21.36
C GLU A 451 6.81 82.50 22.00
N ALA A 452 6.89 81.50 22.88
CA ALA A 452 5.74 80.94 23.58
C ALA A 452 5.07 81.99 24.47
N ALA A 453 5.86 82.78 25.19
CA ALA A 453 5.38 83.87 26.03
C ALA A 453 4.72 84.98 25.24
N CYS A 454 5.24 85.31 24.05
CA CYS A 454 4.64 86.29 23.16
C CYS A 454 3.23 85.86 22.74
N LEU A 455 3.07 84.61 22.31
CA LEU A 455 1.77 84.06 21.95
C LEU A 455 0.82 83.96 23.15
N ALA A 456 1.30 83.43 24.28
CA ALA A 456 0.52 83.29 25.50
C ALA A 456 0.01 84.64 26.02
N ARG A 457 0.83 85.69 25.93
CA ARG A 457 0.44 87.07 26.25
C ARG A 457 -0.71 87.53 25.36
N CYS A 458 -0.59 87.35 24.05
CA CYS A 458 -1.62 87.80 23.11
C CYS A 458 -2.94 87.06 23.32
N LEU A 459 -2.89 85.74 23.54
CA LEU A 459 -4.08 84.92 23.85
C LEU A 459 -4.74 85.34 25.17
N SER A 460 -3.95 85.64 26.19
CA SER A 460 -4.45 86.08 27.51
C SER A 460 -5.13 87.44 27.41
N ILE A 461 -4.49 88.42 26.78
CA ILE A 461 -5.04 89.77 26.60
C ILE A 461 -6.35 89.72 25.81
N TYR A 462 -6.37 88.96 24.70
CA TYR A 462 -7.57 88.79 23.88
C TYR A 462 -8.76 88.22 24.67
N ARG A 463 -8.49 87.31 25.61
CA ARG A 463 -9.50 86.72 26.50
C ARG A 463 -9.81 87.57 27.74
N GLY A 464 -9.17 88.73 27.90
CA GLY A 464 -9.38 89.65 29.02
C GLY A 464 -8.57 89.35 30.29
N PHE A 465 -7.51 88.55 30.20
CA PHE A 465 -6.61 88.21 31.29
C PHE A 465 -5.32 89.05 31.24
N GLY A 466 -4.79 89.39 32.41
CA GLY A 466 -3.42 89.92 32.52
C GLY A 466 -2.38 88.82 32.28
N PHE A 467 -1.17 89.18 31.84
CA PHE A 467 -0.10 88.21 31.62
C PHE A 467 1.24 88.73 32.14
N SER A 468 1.96 87.90 32.89
CA SER A 468 3.29 88.19 33.44
C SER A 468 4.23 87.03 33.17
N ILE A 469 5.52 87.33 32.95
CA ILE A 469 6.56 86.32 32.67
C ILE A 469 7.72 86.48 33.64
N GLU A 470 8.20 85.36 34.17
CA GLU A 470 9.37 85.27 35.03
C GLU A 470 10.29 84.16 34.53
N VAL A 471 11.49 84.51 34.06
CA VAL A 471 12.48 83.54 33.56
C VAL A 471 13.76 83.69 34.38
N ASP A 472 14.23 82.59 34.95
CA ASP A 472 15.48 82.57 35.71
C ASP A 472 16.68 82.78 34.77
N ARG A 473 17.59 83.69 35.15
CA ARG A 473 18.81 84.02 34.39
C ARG A 473 19.85 82.91 34.45
N SER A 474 19.70 81.96 35.38
CA SER A 474 20.59 80.81 35.54
C SER A 474 20.40 79.72 34.46
N LEU A 475 19.36 79.83 33.64
CA LEU A 475 19.01 78.82 32.64
C LEU A 475 20.01 78.80 31.46
N PRO A 476 20.41 77.60 30.98
CA PRO A 476 21.22 77.48 29.78
C PRO A 476 20.42 77.85 28.52
N ASP A 477 21.06 78.52 27.54
CA ASP A 477 20.38 78.85 26.28
C ASP A 477 20.23 77.65 25.35
N HIS A 478 21.10 76.64 25.42
CA HIS A 478 20.99 75.44 24.58
C HIS A 478 20.60 74.23 25.43
N VAL A 479 19.50 73.57 25.06
CA VAL A 479 19.01 72.36 25.73
C VAL A 479 18.66 71.28 24.70
N MET A 480 18.73 70.02 25.14
CA MET A 480 18.36 68.86 24.30
C MET A 480 16.89 68.49 24.53
N GLY A 481 16.10 68.44 23.46
CA GLY A 481 14.71 68.03 23.54
C GLY A 481 13.99 68.27 22.22
N ASP A 482 12.67 68.11 22.24
CA ASP A 482 11.82 68.39 21.10
C ASP A 482 11.19 69.78 21.27
N GLU A 483 11.82 70.79 20.66
CA GLU A 483 11.40 72.19 20.72
C GLU A 483 9.91 72.36 20.38
N ARG A 484 9.45 71.67 19.33
CA ARG A 484 8.08 71.77 18.82
C ARG A 484 7.08 71.24 19.84
N ARG A 485 7.37 70.08 20.43
CA ARG A 485 6.50 69.46 21.45
C ARG A 485 6.47 70.27 22.73
N VAL A 486 7.60 70.77 23.20
CA VAL A 486 7.66 71.63 24.39
C VAL A 486 6.84 72.91 24.16
N PHE A 487 7.02 73.56 23.02
CA PHE A 487 6.27 74.75 22.64
C PHE A 487 4.75 74.49 22.58
N GLN A 488 4.35 73.39 21.94
CA GLN A 488 2.95 72.94 21.87
C GLN A 488 2.35 72.70 23.26
N VAL A 489 3.05 72.01 24.15
CA VAL A 489 2.58 71.71 25.51
C VAL A 489 2.37 73.00 26.30
N ILE A 490 3.30 73.95 26.19
CA ILE A 490 3.14 75.29 26.82
C ILE A 490 1.87 75.98 26.33
N LEU A 491 1.65 76.04 25.03
CA LEU A 491 0.45 76.68 24.47
C LEU A 491 -0.84 75.94 24.85
N HIS A 492 -0.83 74.62 24.90
CA HIS A 492 -1.98 73.83 25.33
C HIS A 492 -2.33 74.10 26.81
N MET A 493 -1.32 74.15 27.69
CA MET A 493 -1.50 74.50 29.10
C MET A 493 -2.12 75.90 29.24
N VAL A 494 -1.59 76.90 28.54
CA VAL A 494 -2.13 78.26 28.54
C VAL A 494 -3.58 78.28 28.00
N GLY A 495 -3.84 77.60 26.87
CA GLY A 495 -5.18 77.54 26.29
C GLY A 495 -6.21 76.91 27.23
N SER A 496 -5.84 75.84 27.92
CA SER A 496 -6.70 75.18 28.93
C SER A 496 -7.01 76.13 30.10
N LEU A 497 -6.02 76.85 30.61
CA LEU A 497 -6.20 77.83 31.68
C LEU A 497 -7.15 78.97 31.26
N LEU A 498 -7.05 79.44 30.02
CA LEU A 498 -7.90 80.51 29.49
C LEU A 498 -9.34 80.06 29.18
N ASN A 499 -9.60 78.76 29.07
CA ASN A 499 -10.94 78.20 28.84
C ASN A 499 -11.77 78.09 30.13
N CYS A 500 -11.16 78.35 31.30
CA CYS A 500 -11.86 78.36 32.58
C CYS A 500 -12.76 79.61 32.69
N ASN A 501 -14.00 79.44 33.15
CA ASN A 501 -15.06 80.48 33.22
C ASN A 501 -14.81 81.67 34.18
N SER A 502 -13.57 81.94 34.60
CA SER A 502 -13.24 83.09 35.44
C SER A 502 -13.05 84.35 34.60
N ARG A 503 -13.87 85.38 34.83
CA ARG A 503 -13.90 86.61 34.01
C ARG A 503 -12.78 87.62 34.28
N ARG A 504 -11.92 87.43 35.29
CA ARG A 504 -10.74 88.28 35.57
C ARG A 504 -9.64 87.50 36.29
N GLY A 505 -8.39 87.69 35.88
CA GLY A 505 -7.21 87.07 36.51
C GLY A 505 -5.92 87.43 35.77
N THR A 506 -4.78 87.04 36.34
CA THR A 506 -3.45 87.19 35.72
C THR A 506 -2.80 85.82 35.55
N VAL A 507 -2.34 85.51 34.34
CA VAL A 507 -1.57 84.31 34.03
C VAL A 507 -0.09 84.62 34.25
N LEU A 508 0.57 83.87 35.14
CA LEU A 508 2.01 83.96 35.37
C LEU A 508 2.72 82.80 34.68
N PHE A 509 3.53 83.09 33.66
CA PHE A 509 4.39 82.11 33.01
C PHE A 509 5.78 82.16 33.64
N ARG A 510 6.09 81.17 34.50
CA ARG A 510 7.36 81.07 35.22
C ARG A 510 8.21 79.91 34.70
N VAL A 511 9.47 80.17 34.36
CA VAL A 511 10.45 79.15 33.99
C VAL A 511 11.64 79.23 34.94
N VAL A 512 11.89 78.12 35.65
CA VAL A 512 12.94 77.99 36.67
C VAL A 512 13.73 76.71 36.43
N SER A 513 15.01 76.71 36.79
CA SER A 513 15.77 75.47 36.84
C SER A 513 15.31 74.68 38.06
N GLU A 514 14.91 73.43 37.84
CA GLU A 514 14.67 72.51 38.94
C GLU A 514 16.03 71.98 39.44
N ASN A 515 16.67 72.73 40.33
CA ASN A 515 17.78 72.17 41.11
C ASN A 515 17.17 71.08 42.00
N GLY A 516 17.59 69.83 41.82
CA GLY A 516 17.12 68.64 42.54
C GLY A 516 17.41 68.61 44.05
N SER A 517 17.27 69.74 44.74
CA SER A 517 17.49 69.89 46.18
C SER A 517 16.58 70.96 46.77
N GLN A 518 15.26 70.70 46.81
CA GLN A 518 14.43 71.08 47.95
C GLN A 518 13.02 70.49 47.86
N ASP A 519 12.77 69.54 48.76
CA ASP A 519 11.55 69.39 49.57
C ASP A 519 10.39 70.34 49.17
N ARG A 520 9.61 69.93 48.17
CA ARG A 520 8.29 70.50 47.91
C ARG A 520 7.28 69.37 48.01
N ASN A 521 6.61 69.36 49.16
CA ASN A 521 5.32 68.73 49.42
C ASN A 521 4.59 68.36 48.14
N ASP A 522 4.28 67.07 48.03
CA ASP A 522 3.31 66.45 47.14
C ASP A 522 1.97 67.20 47.15
N LYS A 523 1.91 68.37 46.51
CA LYS A 523 0.67 68.83 45.90
C LYS A 523 0.51 67.97 44.67
N LYS A 524 -0.15 66.83 44.90
CA LYS A 524 -0.88 66.02 43.92
C LYS A 524 -0.94 66.76 42.60
N TRP A 525 -0.04 66.43 41.68
CA TRP A 525 -0.40 66.55 40.28
C TRP A 525 -1.61 65.63 40.15
N ALA A 526 -2.80 66.24 40.08
CA ALA A 526 -3.97 65.52 39.64
C ALA A 526 -3.57 64.90 38.31
N THR A 527 -3.52 63.58 38.29
CA THR A 527 -3.41 62.77 37.08
C THR A 527 -4.41 63.33 36.08
N TRP A 528 -3.89 63.97 35.03
CA TRP A 528 -4.65 64.32 33.84
C TRP A 528 -4.75 63.08 32.95
#